data_AF-A0A969T5V2-F1
#
_entry.id   AF-A0A969T5V2-F1
#
_cell.length_a   1.000
_cell.length_b   1.000
_cell.length_c   1.000
_cell.angle_alpha   90.00
_cell.angle_beta   90.00
_cell.angle_gamma   90.00
#
_symmetry.space_group_name_H-M   'P 1'
#
loop_
_entity.id
_entity.type
_entity.pdbx_description
1 polymer ?
#
loop_
_entity_poly.entity_id
_entity_poly.type
_entity_poly.pdbx_seq_one_letter_code
_entity_poly.pdbx_strand_id
1 'polypeptide(L)'
;MPVVIKNIYISANHKFNAKHWLESGVTLSHLGYDFTGRFINPANAPPYHDFSTFDDNGNSYSQQAFTSLHSTSNSRLSTVIGLHLFRFSLTGETSIGT
;
A
#
# COMPACT_ATOMS: atom_id res chain seq x y z
N MET A 1 -3.90 16.33 10.88
CA MET A 1 -3.70 17.07 9.63
C MET A 1 -4.49 16.37 8.50
N PRO A 2 -4.84 17.03 7.39
CA PRO A 2 -5.57 16.38 6.29
C PRO A 2 -4.67 15.39 5.54
N VAL A 3 -5.12 14.15 5.40
CA VAL A 3 -4.43 13.11 4.62
C VAL A 3 -4.53 13.46 3.14
N VAL A 4 -3.39 13.72 2.49
CA VAL A 4 -3.34 13.90 1.03
C VAL A 4 -3.17 12.53 0.38
N ILE A 5 -4.20 12.08 -0.34
CA ILE A 5 -4.18 10.83 -1.09
C ILE A 5 -3.98 11.16 -2.57
N LYS A 6 -2.84 10.76 -3.13
CA LYS A 6 -2.63 10.80 -4.59
C LYS A 6 -2.61 9.37 -5.11
N ASN A 7 -3.54 9.05 -6.00
CA ASN A 7 -3.68 7.72 -6.58
C ASN A 7 -3.42 7.77 -8.07
N ILE A 8 -2.55 6.89 -8.56
CA ILE A 8 -2.39 6.59 -9.98
C ILE A 8 -2.86 5.15 -10.18
N TYR A 9 -3.85 4.98 -11.06
CA TYR A 9 -4.37 3.68 -11.43
C TYR A 9 -4.21 3.49 -12.93
N ILE A 10 -3.60 2.36 -13.31
CA ILE A 10 -3.45 1.95 -14.70
C ILE A 10 -3.91 0.51 -14.78
N SER A 11 -4.77 0.21 -15.75
CA SER A 11 -5.15 -1.17 -16.07
C SER A 11 -5.15 -1.42 -17.56
N ALA A 12 -4.95 -2.69 -17.89
CA ALA A 12 -4.98 -3.21 -19.24
C ALA A 12 -5.85 -4.46 -19.26
N ASN A 13 -6.73 -4.53 -20.25
CA ASN A 13 -7.53 -5.71 -20.52
C ASN A 13 -7.17 -6.23 -21.91
N HIS A 14 -6.81 -7.50 -22.00
CA HIS A 14 -6.52 -8.16 -23.25
C HIS A 14 -7.43 -9.38 -23.43
N LYS A 15 -8.27 -9.33 -24.45
CA LYS A 15 -9.19 -10.40 -24.81
C LYS A 15 -8.55 -11.31 -25.86
N PHE A 16 -8.16 -12.52 -25.46
CA PHE A 16 -7.61 -13.51 -26.39
C PHE A 16 -8.68 -14.08 -27.32
N ASN A 17 -9.89 -14.31 -26.79
CA ASN A 17 -11.06 -14.74 -27.56
C ASN A 17 -12.36 -14.47 -26.78
N ALA A 18 -13.50 -14.94 -27.30
CA ALA A 18 -14.81 -14.75 -26.67
C ALA A 18 -14.94 -15.36 -25.26
N LYS A 19 -14.11 -16.37 -24.92
CA LYS A 19 -14.18 -17.13 -23.67
C LYS A 19 -13.07 -16.79 -22.68
N HIS A 20 -11.96 -16.21 -23.15
CA HIS A 20 -10.77 -15.98 -22.34
C HIS A 20 -10.26 -14.56 -22.49
N TRP A 21 -10.10 -13.87 -21.36
CA TRP A 21 -9.47 -12.55 -21.30
C TRP A 21 -8.64 -12.42 -20.03
N LEU A 22 -7.61 -11.59 -20.14
CA LEU A 22 -6.71 -11.24 -19.04
C LEU A 22 -6.94 -9.79 -18.67
N GLU A 23 -7.01 -9.50 -17.39
CA GLU A 23 -7.02 -8.14 -16.86
C GLU A 23 -5.89 -7.98 -15.85
N SER A 24 -5.04 -6.99 -16.07
CA SER A 24 -3.95 -6.66 -15.16
C SER A 24 -4.01 -5.18 -14.84
N GLY A 25 -3.62 -4.81 -13.62
CA GLY A 25 -3.56 -3.40 -13.25
C GLY A 25 -2.60 -3.15 -12.11
N VAL A 26 -2.22 -1.88 -11.97
CA VAL A 26 -1.33 -1.38 -10.94
C VAL A 26 -1.96 -0.12 -10.34
N THR A 27 -1.95 -0.04 -9.01
CA THR A 27 -2.35 1.14 -8.25
C THR A 27 -1.16 1.61 -7.44
N LEU A 28 -0.80 2.88 -7.57
CA LEU A 28 0.19 3.55 -6.74
C LEU A 28 -0.54 4.62 -5.93
N SER A 29 -0.41 4.55 -4.62
CA SER A 29 -1.05 5.49 -3.69
C SER A 29 0.01 6.11 -2.79
N HIS A 30 0.10 7.43 -2.82
CA HIS A 30 0.80 8.19 -1.79
C HIS A 30 -0.19 8.49 -0.67
N LEU A 31 0.19 8.11 0.54
CA LEU A 31 -0.62 8.21 1.74
C LEU A 31 0.13 9.12 2.72
N GLY A 32 -0.32 10.36 2.87
CA GLY A 32 0.25 11.28 3.85
C GLY A 32 -0.18 10.95 5.28
N TYR A 33 0.20 9.79 5.80
CA TYR A 33 0.05 9.45 7.21
C TYR A 33 1.22 10.01 8.01
N ASP A 34 0.92 10.58 9.17
CA ASP A 34 1.92 11.04 10.15
C ASP A 34 2.10 9.92 11.20
N PHE A 35 3.18 9.16 11.09
CA PHE A 35 3.51 8.12 12.07
C PHE A 35 4.58 8.62 13.04
N THR A 36 4.23 8.71 14.33
CA THR A 36 5.19 9.04 15.40
C THR A 36 5.46 7.81 16.26
N GLY A 37 6.70 7.31 16.27
CA GLY A 37 7.13 6.27 17.20
C GLY A 37 7.60 6.89 18.51
N ARG A 38 6.91 6.60 19.62
CA ARG A 38 7.30 7.07 20.96
C ARG A 38 7.91 5.93 21.76
N PHE A 39 9.15 6.09 22.21
CA PHE A 39 9.75 5.17 23.17
C PHE A 39 9.58 5.74 24.58
N ILE A 40 8.75 5.10 25.40
CA ILE A 40 8.62 5.44 26.82
C ILE A 40 9.73 4.66 27.55
N ASN A 41 10.75 5.36 28.06
CA ASN A 41 11.75 4.75 28.93
C ASN A 41 11.14 4.55 30.34
N PRO A 42 10.85 3.31 30.79
CA PRO A 42 10.24 3.07 32.09
C PRO A 42 11.18 3.40 33.26
N ALA A 43 12.47 3.66 33.01
CA ALA A 43 13.47 3.99 34.02
C ALA A 43 13.79 5.50 34.13
N ASN A 44 13.16 6.37 33.32
CA ASN A 44 13.38 7.82 33.45
C ASN A 44 12.63 8.37 34.67
N ALA A 45 13.37 8.99 35.60
CA ALA A 45 12.77 9.84 36.64
C ALA A 45 12.31 11.17 36.01
N PRO A 46 11.21 11.78 36.48
CA PRO A 46 10.68 13.02 35.91
C PRO A 46 11.73 14.15 35.86
N PRO A 47 11.75 14.98 34.80
CA PRO A 47 10.84 14.97 33.66
C PRO A 47 11.19 13.88 32.64
N TYR A 48 10.16 13.17 32.16
CA TYR A 48 10.31 12.20 31.09
C TYR A 48 10.79 12.92 29.82
N HIS A 49 12.01 12.61 29.38
CA HIS A 49 12.46 12.96 28.04
C HIS A 49 11.86 11.94 27.07
N ASP A 50 10.82 12.35 26.35
CA ASP A 50 10.27 11.58 25.23
C ASP A 50 11.28 11.62 24.09
N PHE A 51 11.86 10.47 23.75
CA PHE A 51 12.71 10.35 22.56
C PHE A 51 11.84 9.87 21.39
N SER A 52 11.74 10.71 20.35
CA SER A 52 11.13 10.31 19.07
C SER A 52 12.19 9.62 18.22
N THR A 53 12.11 8.31 18.08
CA THR A 53 13.03 7.54 17.25
C THR A 53 12.59 7.47 15.79
N PHE A 54 11.35 7.89 15.50
CA PHE A 54 10.72 7.74 14.20
C PHE A 54 9.67 8.86 13.99
N ASP A 55 9.92 9.73 13.01
CA ASP A 55 9.01 10.79 12.58
C ASP A 55 8.83 10.75 11.05
N ASP A 56 7.83 10.00 10.60
CA ASP A 56 7.51 9.86 9.18
C ASP A 56 6.32 10.75 8.84
N ASN A 57 6.61 12.05 8.68
CA ASN A 57 5.62 13.08 8.35
C ASN A 57 5.21 12.97 6.88
N GLY A 58 4.04 12.37 6.66
CA GLY A 58 3.35 12.43 5.38
C GLY A 58 3.98 11.65 4.22
N ASN A 59 4.96 10.76 4.47
CA ASN A 59 5.67 10.02 3.43
C ASN A 59 5.43 8.50 3.50
N SER A 60 4.18 8.07 3.65
CA SER A 60 3.82 6.66 3.44
C SER A 60 3.36 6.42 2.00
N TYR A 61 3.61 5.24 1.46
CA TYR A 61 3.06 4.84 0.16
C TYR A 61 2.62 3.39 0.14
N SER A 62 1.60 3.10 -0.67
CA SER A 62 1.20 1.74 -0.99
C SER A 62 1.23 1.50 -2.49
N GLN A 63 1.67 0.32 -2.87
CA GLN A 63 1.71 -0.15 -4.26
C GLN A 63 0.89 -1.43 -4.32
N GLN A 64 -0.03 -1.51 -5.26
CA GLN A 64 -0.83 -2.70 -5.50
C GLN A 64 -0.68 -3.09 -6.96
N ALA A 65 -0.60 -4.39 -7.23
CA ALA A 65 -0.64 -4.92 -8.58
C ALA A 65 -1.54 -6.14 -8.59
N PHE A 66 -2.28 -6.32 -9.67
CA PHE A 66 -3.10 -7.50 -9.86
C PHE A 66 -3.01 -8.02 -11.28
N THR A 67 -3.28 -9.31 -11.42
CA THR A 67 -3.53 -9.96 -12.70
C THR A 67 -4.59 -11.01 -12.50
N SER A 68 -5.61 -11.00 -13.35
CA SER A 68 -6.74 -11.91 -13.32
C SER A 68 -6.98 -12.51 -14.70
N LEU A 69 -7.05 -13.84 -14.74
CA LEU A 69 -7.44 -14.60 -15.91
C LEU A 69 -8.89 -15.00 -15.75
N HIS A 70 -9.70 -14.61 -16.73
CA HIS A 70 -11.10 -14.95 -16.80
C HIS A 70 -11.30 -15.98 -17.89
N SER A 71 -12.06 -17.03 -17.58
CA SER A 71 -12.26 -18.19 -18.44
C SER A 71 -13.71 -18.66 -18.36
N THR A 72 -14.42 -18.62 -19.47
CA THR A 72 -15.79 -19.14 -19.58
C THR A 72 -15.77 -20.48 -20.31
N SER A 73 -15.84 -21.58 -19.56
CA SER A 73 -15.82 -22.92 -20.13
C SER A 73 -17.08 -23.21 -20.95
N ASN A 74 -18.25 -22.84 -20.43
CA ASN A 74 -19.55 -22.95 -21.10
C ASN A 74 -20.47 -21.80 -20.69
N SER A 75 -21.68 -21.72 -21.25
CA SER A 75 -22.63 -20.62 -21.00
C SER A 75 -23.11 -20.48 -19.55
N ARG A 76 -22.79 -21.45 -18.69
CA ARG A 76 -23.22 -21.50 -17.28
C ARG A 76 -22.06 -21.55 -16.29
N LEU A 77 -20.82 -21.66 -16.77
CA LEU A 77 -19.64 -21.79 -15.91
C LEU A 77 -18.53 -20.84 -16.36
N SER A 78 -18.20 -19.91 -15.48
CA SER A 78 -17.06 -19.01 -15.59
C SER A 78 -16.15 -19.17 -14.38
N THR A 79 -14.86 -19.16 -14.64
CA THR A 79 -13.79 -19.26 -13.65
C THR A 79 -12.93 -18.02 -13.75
N VAL A 80 -12.62 -17.43 -12.59
CA VAL A 80 -11.68 -16.31 -12.48
C VAL A 80 -10.56 -16.74 -11.55
N ILE A 81 -9.32 -16.62 -12.03
CA ILE A 81 -8.11 -16.90 -11.25
C ILE A 81 -7.31 -15.61 -11.19
N GLY A 82 -6.99 -15.16 -9.99
CA GLY A 82 -6.29 -13.90 -9.79
C GLY A 82 -5.09 -14.02 -8.87
N LEU A 83 -4.10 -13.18 -9.11
CA LEU A 83 -2.99 -12.89 -8.20
C LEU A 83 -3.03 -11.41 -7.84
N HIS A 84 -2.85 -11.12 -6.55
CA HIS A 84 -2.82 -9.77 -6.02
C HIS A 84 -1.55 -9.58 -5.19
N LEU A 85 -0.79 -8.53 -5.51
CA LEU A 85 0.37 -8.09 -4.77
C LEU A 85 0.02 -6.78 -4.07
N PHE A 86 0.36 -6.69 -2.79
CA PHE A 86 0.25 -5.47 -2.00
C PHE A 86 1.57 -5.21 -1.30
N ARG A 87 2.08 -3.99 -1.44
CA ARG A 87 3.25 -3.50 -0.72
C ARG A 87 2.89 -2.18 -0.05
N PHE A 88 3.25 -2.07 1.22
CA PHE A 88 3.18 -0.83 1.98
C PHE A 88 4.58 -0.48 2.46
N SER A 89 4.92 0.81 2.42
CA SER A 89 6.21 1.33 2.84
C SER A 89 6.04 2.65 3.59
N LEU A 90 6.95 2.87 4.53
CA LEU A 90 7.16 4.10 5.26
C LEU A 90 8.49 4.71 4.74
N THR A 91 8.51 5.99 4.40
CA THR A 91 9.68 6.69 3.84
C THR A 91 9.92 8.04 4.50
N GLY A 92 10.25 8.01 5.77
CA GLY A 92 10.66 9.20 6.51
C GLY A 92 11.45 8.88 7.75
N GLU A 93 12.31 7.86 7.71
CA GLU A 93 13.23 7.59 8.82
C GLU A 93 14.22 8.76 8.98
N THR A 94 13.83 9.75 9.78
CA THR A 94 14.73 10.74 10.32
C THR A 94 15.01 10.32 11.77
N SER A 95 16.09 9.57 11.98
CA SER A 95 16.59 9.30 13.33
C SER A 95 17.17 10.60 13.90
N ILE A 96 16.36 11.38 14.61
CA ILE A 96 16.86 12.51 15.38
C ILE A 96 17.41 11.96 16.70
N GLY A 97 18.70 11.62 16.70
CA GLY A 97 19.43 11.36 17.94
C GLY A 97 19.77 12.68 18.61
N THR A 98 19.18 12.95 19.77
CA THR A 98 19.62 14.01 20.70
C THR A 98 20.53 13.44 21.77
#